data_AF-A0A844MBH8-F1
#
_entry.id   AF-A0A844MBH8-F1
#
_cell.length_a   1.000
_cell.length_b   1.000
_cell.length_c   1.000
_cell.angle_alpha   90.00
_cell.angle_beta   90.00
_cell.angle_gamma   90.00
#
_symmetry.space_group_name_H-M   'P 1'
#
loop_
_entity.id
_entity.type
_entity.pdbx_description
1 polymer ?
#
loop_
_entity_poly.entity_id
_entity_poly.type
_entity_poly.pdbx_seq_one_letter_code
_entity_poly.pdbx_strand_id
1 'polypeptide(L)'
;MAFTLTNSSWYEQELIGEFITIVNQSFPEVRTLLKYCSVQLVRSFWGQSHAHFLPYIAIYCPNNVFLSVKAQISVLRQVAKYMGLAEVVCLNATRLLQDPKSTLKHDNPQLWLELQWITSESTNIQ
;
A
#
# COMPACT_ATOMS: atom_id res chain seq x y z
N MET A 1 15.58 -24.58 -5.41
CA MET A 1 14.62 -24.47 -6.54
C MET A 1 13.92 -23.13 -6.40
N ALA A 2 14.23 -22.20 -7.28
CA ALA A 2 13.65 -20.86 -7.31
C ALA A 2 12.35 -20.89 -8.13
N PHE A 3 11.22 -20.53 -7.52
CA PHE A 3 9.95 -20.39 -8.22
C PHE A 3 9.73 -18.90 -8.60
N THR A 4 9.56 -18.70 -9.92
CA THR A 4 8.70 -17.68 -10.56
C THR A 4 8.99 -16.19 -10.34
N LEU A 5 9.88 -15.64 -11.16
CA LEU A 5 9.72 -14.32 -11.77
C LEU A 5 9.24 -14.63 -13.20
N THR A 6 8.03 -14.28 -13.65
CA THR A 6 7.85 -13.12 -14.54
C THR A 6 6.39 -12.69 -14.78
N ASN A 7 5.38 -13.40 -14.26
CA ASN A 7 3.95 -13.04 -14.52
C ASN A 7 3.28 -12.24 -13.39
N SER A 8 4.03 -11.88 -12.34
CA SER A 8 3.49 -11.29 -11.10
C SER A 8 3.13 -9.81 -11.20
N SER A 9 3.92 -9.04 -11.96
CA SER A 9 3.90 -7.58 -11.93
C SER A 9 2.65 -6.97 -12.57
N TRP A 10 2.13 -7.55 -13.65
CA TRP A 10 1.01 -6.95 -14.38
C TRP A 10 -0.32 -7.11 -13.61
N TYR A 11 -0.55 -8.27 -12.98
CA TYR A 11 -1.74 -8.53 -12.17
C TYR A 11 -1.78 -7.64 -10.93
N GLU A 12 -0.62 -7.44 -10.28
CA GLU A 12 -0.48 -6.52 -9.15
C GLU A 12 -0.81 -5.09 -9.56
N GLN A 13 -0.23 -4.62 -10.66
CA GLN A 13 -0.47 -3.28 -11.18
C GLN A 13 -1.94 -3.08 -11.57
N GLU A 14 -2.57 -4.09 -12.18
CA GLU A 14 -3.99 -4.04 -12.55
C GLU A 14 -4.88 -3.93 -11.31
N LEU A 15 -4.68 -4.78 -10.31
CA LEU A 15 -5.46 -4.73 -9.06
C LEU A 15 -5.27 -3.41 -8.30
N ILE A 16 -4.03 -2.91 -8.21
CA ILE A 16 -3.76 -1.61 -7.59
C ILE A 16 -4.45 -0.50 -8.39
N GLY A 17 -4.36 -0.55 -9.73
CA GLY A 17 -4.97 0.42 -10.62
C GLY A 17 -6.49 0.45 -10.52
N GLU A 18 -7.13 -0.72 -10.49
CA GLU A 18 -8.58 -0.85 -10.32
C GLU A 18 -9.02 -0.34 -8.95
N PHE A 19 -8.29 -0.71 -7.88
CA PHE A 19 -8.56 -0.23 -6.53
C PHE A 19 -8.52 1.29 -6.46
N ILE A 20 -7.45 1.90 -6.97
CA ILE A 20 -7.28 3.35 -7.02
C ILE A 20 -8.38 3.99 -7.87
N THR A 21 -8.76 3.38 -9.00
CA THR A 21 -9.81 3.89 -9.88
C THR A 21 -11.17 3.93 -9.18
N ILE A 22 -11.57 2.83 -8.54
CA ILE A 22 -12.85 2.74 -7.83
C ILE A 22 -12.89 3.75 -6.68
N VAL A 23 -11.82 3.83 -5.88
CA VAL A 23 -11.71 4.80 -4.78
C VAL A 23 -11.81 6.23 -5.31
N ASN A 24 -11.08 6.55 -6.37
CA ASN A 24 -11.03 7.91 -6.92
C ASN A 24 -12.35 8.37 -7.52
N GLN A 25 -13.11 7.46 -8.12
CA GLN A 25 -14.41 7.76 -8.72
C GLN A 25 -15.52 7.85 -7.67
N SER A 26 -15.46 7.01 -6.63
CA SER A 26 -16.54 6.87 -5.65
C SER A 26 -16.36 7.76 -4.42
N PHE A 27 -15.12 8.13 -4.06
CA PHE A 27 -14.79 8.84 -2.81
C PHE A 27 -13.77 9.96 -3.06
N PRO A 28 -14.21 11.13 -3.55
CA PRO A 28 -13.33 12.26 -3.90
C PRO A 28 -12.46 12.75 -2.74
N GLU A 29 -12.96 12.70 -1.50
CA GLU A 29 -12.21 13.06 -0.30
C GLU A 29 -11.02 12.12 -0.06
N VAL A 30 -11.19 10.83 -0.33
CA VAL A 30 -10.12 9.83 -0.18
C VAL A 30 -9.07 10.00 -1.28
N ARG A 31 -9.50 10.34 -2.51
CA ARG A 31 -8.60 10.65 -3.64
C ARG A 31 -7.57 11.73 -3.28
N THR A 32 -8.01 12.80 -2.61
CA THR A 32 -7.10 13.89 -2.23
C THR A 32 -6.02 13.44 -1.25
N LEU A 33 -6.35 12.49 -0.37
CA LEU A 33 -5.42 11.94 0.61
C LEU A 33 -4.45 10.94 -0.03
N LEU A 34 -4.96 10.04 -0.89
CA LEU A 34 -4.16 9.00 -1.53
C LEU A 34 -3.13 9.55 -2.52
N LYS A 35 -3.30 10.78 -3.01
CA LYS A 35 -2.29 11.47 -3.83
C LYS A 35 -0.91 11.52 -3.16
N TYR A 36 -0.87 11.50 -1.83
CA TYR A 36 0.36 11.58 -1.04
C TYR A 36 0.83 10.23 -0.47
N CYS A 37 0.14 9.14 -0.81
CA CYS A 37 0.45 7.81 -0.29
C CYS A 37 0.95 6.88 -1.41
N SER A 38 1.73 5.88 -1.02
CA SER A 38 2.05 4.75 -1.89
C SER A 38 1.09 3.59 -1.61
N VAL A 39 0.57 2.95 -2.65
CA VAL A 39 -0.37 1.82 -2.57
C VAL A 39 0.31 0.59 -3.13
N GLN A 40 0.40 -0.47 -2.34
CA GLN A 40 1.08 -1.71 -2.70
C GLN A 40 0.16 -2.90 -2.48
N LEU A 41 0.19 -3.88 -3.38
CA LEU A 41 -0.42 -5.18 -3.17
C LEU A 41 0.57 -6.07 -2.42
N VAL A 42 0.18 -6.58 -1.27
CA VAL A 42 0.98 -7.53 -0.52
C VAL A 42 0.40 -8.92 -0.67
N ARG A 43 1.21 -9.83 -1.20
CA ARG A 43 0.87 -11.25 -1.27
C ARG A 43 1.12 -11.89 0.09
N SER A 44 0.09 -12.52 0.64
CA SER A 44 0.19 -13.27 1.88
C SER A 44 0.80 -14.66 1.59
N PHE A 45 2.12 -14.80 1.74
CA PHE A 45 2.80 -16.11 1.73
C PHE A 45 3.43 -16.38 3.10
N TRP A 46 2.71 -17.11 3.97
CA TRP A 46 3.23 -17.58 5.26
C TRP A 46 3.82 -19.00 5.18
N GLY A 47 4.76 -19.22 4.26
CA GLY A 47 5.55 -20.46 4.20
C GLY A 47 4.80 -21.77 3.95
N GLN A 48 3.47 -21.73 3.78
CA GLN A 48 2.63 -22.88 3.46
C GLN A 48 2.20 -22.81 2.00
N SER A 49 2.73 -23.73 1.19
CA SER A 49 2.46 -23.87 -0.24
C SER A 49 0.99 -24.12 -0.61
N HIS A 50 0.12 -24.35 0.37
CA HIS A 50 -1.28 -24.74 0.18
C HIS A 50 -2.30 -23.75 0.76
N ALA A 51 -1.85 -22.68 1.42
CA ALA A 51 -2.75 -21.66 1.92
C ALA A 51 -2.81 -20.50 0.91
N HIS A 52 -3.81 -20.55 0.02
CA HIS A 52 -4.13 -19.44 -0.89
C HIS A 52 -4.76 -18.30 -0.09
N PHE A 53 -3.94 -17.51 0.60
CA PHE A 53 -4.43 -16.31 1.24
C PHE A 53 -4.70 -15.23 0.18
N LEU A 54 -5.88 -14.62 0.25
CA LEU A 54 -6.21 -13.48 -0.58
C LEU A 54 -5.19 -12.35 -0.34
N PRO A 55 -4.70 -11.68 -1.39
CA PRO A 55 -3.78 -10.57 -1.22
C PRO A 55 -4.49 -9.41 -0.50
N TYR A 56 -3.72 -8.54 0.13
CA TYR A 56 -4.23 -7.35 0.80
C TYR A 56 -3.51 -6.09 0.30
N ILE A 57 -4.13 -4.93 0.49
CA ILE A 57 -3.54 -3.65 0.10
C ILE A 57 -2.85 -3.02 1.32
N ALA A 58 -1.60 -2.62 1.14
CA ALA A 58 -0.88 -1.77 2.08
C ALA A 58 -0.83 -0.35 1.52
N ILE A 59 -1.32 0.61 2.31
CA ILE A 59 -1.28 2.04 1.99
C ILE A 59 -0.26 2.69 2.91
N TYR A 60 0.88 3.09 2.35
CA TYR A 60 1.94 3.79 3.05
C TYR A 60 1.73 5.29 2.95
N CYS A 61 1.52 5.94 4.09
CA CYS A 61 1.19 7.35 4.15
C CYS A 61 2.21 8.13 5.01
N PRO A 62 2.62 9.33 4.56
CA PRO A 62 3.38 10.28 5.36
C PRO A 62 2.65 10.66 6.64
N ASN A 63 3.41 11.02 7.67
CA ASN A 63 2.86 11.24 9.02
C ASN A 63 1.77 12.31 9.10
N ASN A 64 1.85 13.37 8.28
CA ASN A 64 0.89 14.47 8.22
C ASN A 64 -0.49 14.05 7.67
N VAL A 65 -0.56 13.07 6.77
CA VAL A 65 -1.82 12.58 6.17
C VAL A 65 -2.28 11.24 6.75
N PHE A 66 -1.44 10.55 7.53
CA PHE A 66 -1.71 9.22 8.06
C PHE A 66 -3.03 9.10 8.84
N LEU A 67 -3.31 10.04 9.76
CA LEU A 67 -4.54 10.00 10.55
C LEU A 67 -5.79 10.24 9.70
N SER A 68 -5.71 11.13 8.72
CA SER A 68 -6.80 11.42 7.78
C SER A 68 -7.12 10.21 6.91
N VAL A 69 -6.10 9.51 6.40
CA VAL A 69 -6.30 8.27 5.63
C VAL A 69 -6.86 7.16 6.52
N LYS A 70 -6.35 7.02 7.74
CA LYS A 70 -6.83 6.01 8.70
C LYS A 70 -8.30 6.24 9.08
N ALA A 71 -8.76 7.48 9.13
CA ALA A 71 -10.18 7.79 9.34
C ALA A 71 -11.09 7.26 8.21
N GLN A 72 -10.55 7.09 7.01
CA GLN A 72 -11.26 6.58 5.82
C GLN A 72 -11.10 5.07 5.62
N ILE A 73 -10.52 4.35 6.60
CA ILE A 73 -10.17 2.92 6.43
C ILE A 73 -11.38 2.04 6.16
N SER A 74 -12.57 2.35 6.71
CA SER A 74 -13.79 1.56 6.49
C SER A 74 -14.19 1.53 5.00
N VAL A 75 -14.11 2.68 4.33
CA VAL A 75 -14.42 2.83 2.90
C VAL A 75 -13.40 2.07 2.06
N LEU A 76 -12.11 2.23 2.35
CA LEU A 76 -11.03 1.54 1.65
C LEU A 76 -11.18 0.01 1.75
N ARG A 77 -11.52 -0.49 2.95
CA ARG A 77 -11.79 -1.91 3.20
C ARG A 77 -13.00 -2.43 2.46
N GLN A 78 -14.05 -1.62 2.36
CA GLN A 78 -15.24 -1.98 1.61
C GLN A 78 -14.91 -2.17 0.12
N VAL A 79 -14.15 -1.26 -0.48
CA VAL A 79 -13.68 -1.39 -1.86
C VAL A 79 -12.82 -2.65 -2.04
N ALA A 80 -11.86 -2.87 -1.15
CA ALA A 80 -11.00 -4.06 -1.21
C ALA A 80 -11.80 -5.36 -1.14
N LYS A 81 -12.80 -5.44 -0.25
CA LYS A 81 -13.69 -6.60 -0.15
C LYS A 81 -14.49 -6.83 -1.43
N TYR A 82 -14.98 -5.78 -2.07
CA TYR A 82 -15.67 -5.91 -3.37
C TYR A 82 -14.76 -6.47 -4.46
N MET A 83 -13.46 -6.17 -4.41
CA MET A 83 -12.46 -6.68 -5.34
C MET A 83 -11.93 -8.08 -4.98
N GLY A 84 -12.42 -8.70 -3.91
CA GLY A 84 -11.94 -10.01 -3.46
C GLY A 84 -10.57 -9.98 -2.76
N LEU A 85 -10.14 -8.82 -2.27
CA LEU A 85 -8.93 -8.68 -1.46
C LEU A 85 -9.23 -9.00 0.01
N ALA A 86 -8.24 -9.51 0.74
CA ALA A 86 -8.40 -9.86 2.15
C ALA A 86 -8.67 -8.65 3.04
N GLU A 87 -7.91 -7.56 2.84
CA GLU A 87 -7.86 -6.45 3.78
C GLU A 87 -7.20 -5.20 3.15
N VAL A 88 -7.38 -4.05 3.80
CA VAL A 88 -6.55 -2.85 3.64
C VAL A 88 -5.89 -2.50 4.97
N VAL A 89 -4.59 -2.22 4.93
CA VAL A 89 -3.83 -1.69 6.07
C VAL A 89 -3.22 -0.34 5.74
N CYS A 90 -3.24 0.58 6.70
CA CYS A 90 -2.54 1.85 6.60
C CYS A 90 -1.27 1.81 7.44
N LEU A 91 -0.14 2.18 6.84
CA LEU A 91 1.18 2.19 7.45
C LEU A 91 1.73 3.62 7.43
N ASN A 92 2.37 4.02 8.54
CA ASN A 92 3.01 5.33 8.61
C ASN A 92 4.42 5.25 8.01
N ALA A 93 4.58 5.76 6.79
CA ALA A 93 5.81 5.70 6.02
C ALA A 93 6.96 6.44 6.73
N THR A 94 6.67 7.61 7.32
CA THR A 94 7.68 8.39 8.05
C THR A 94 8.23 7.61 9.23
N ARG A 95 7.36 6.98 10.03
CA ARG A 95 7.80 6.16 11.16
C ARG A 95 8.55 4.91 10.71
N LEU A 96 8.11 4.27 9.62
CA LEU A 96 8.77 3.08 9.07
C LEU A 96 10.20 3.36 8.56
N LEU A 97 10.43 4.56 8.00
CA LEU A 97 11.75 5.00 7.57
C LEU A 97 12.66 5.42 8.73
N GLN A 98 12.07 5.94 9.82
CA GLN A 98 12.80 6.37 11.01
C GLN A 98 13.10 5.22 11.99
N ASP A 99 12.44 4.07 11.84
CA ASP A 99 12.66 2.91 12.70
C ASP A 99 14.07 2.35 12.46
N PRO A 100 14.98 2.40 13.47
CA PRO A 100 16.35 1.91 13.33
C PRO A 100 16.41 0.39 13.14
N LYS A 101 15.34 -0.35 13.45
CA LYS A 101 15.24 -1.80 13.24
C LYS A 101 14.58 -2.15 11.91
N SER A 102 14.18 -1.18 11.12
CA SER A 102 13.58 -1.41 9.80
C SER A 102 14.59 -2.03 8.85
N THR A 103 14.32 -3.26 8.38
CA THR A 103 15.09 -3.94 7.35
C THR A 103 14.66 -3.54 5.93
N LEU A 104 13.67 -2.64 5.80
CA LEU A 104 13.05 -2.26 4.52
C LEU A 104 14.06 -1.85 3.46
N LYS A 105 15.09 -1.08 3.83
CA LYS A 105 16.14 -0.63 2.89
C LYS A 105 16.89 -1.81 2.25
N HIS A 106 17.06 -2.90 2.98
CA HIS A 106 17.75 -4.09 2.51
C HIS A 106 16.79 -5.04 1.77
N ASP A 107 15.62 -5.30 2.36
CA ASP A 107 14.67 -6.29 1.86
C ASP A 107 13.91 -5.82 0.62
N ASN A 108 13.58 -4.52 0.55
CA ASN A 108 12.89 -3.91 -0.58
C ASN A 108 13.39 -2.46 -0.81
N PRO A 109 14.57 -2.30 -1.45
CA PRO A 109 15.18 -0.99 -1.70
C PRO A 109 14.30 -0.07 -2.56
N GLN A 110 13.50 -0.63 -3.47
CA GLN A 110 12.62 0.14 -4.33
C GLN A 110 11.48 0.79 -3.53
N LEU A 111 10.79 -0.01 -2.70
CA LEU A 111 9.77 0.52 -1.79
C LEU A 111 10.39 1.54 -0.83
N TRP A 112 11.59 1.28 -0.31
CA TRP A 112 12.29 2.24 0.56
C TRP A 112 12.47 3.61 -0.12
N LEU A 113 12.93 3.65 -1.38
CA LEU A 113 13.07 4.90 -2.14
C LEU A 113 11.73 5.58 -2.40
N GLU A 114 10.69 4.82 -2.73
CA GLU A 114 9.33 5.34 -2.91
C GLU A 114 8.80 5.99 -1.62
N LEU A 115 9.02 5.34 -0.48
CA LEU A 115 8.62 5.91 0.81
C LEU A 115 9.41 7.19 1.13
N GLN A 116 10.70 7.24 0.81
CA GLN A 116 11.49 8.47 0.95
C GLN A 116 10.93 9.60 0.08
N TRP A 117 10.53 9.29 -1.17
CA TRP A 117 9.94 10.26 -2.07
C TRP A 117 8.65 10.86 -1.49
N ILE A 118 7.65 10.03 -1.17
CA ILE A 118 6.34 10.53 -0.69
C ILE A 118 6.45 11.28 0.64
N THR A 119 7.42 10.91 1.50
CA THR A 119 7.64 11.60 2.78
C THR A 119 8.37 12.93 2.58
N SER A 120 9.31 13.01 1.63
CA SER A 120 9.97 14.27 1.27
C SER A 120 9.01 15.26 0.60
N GLU A 121 8.18 14.80 -0.33
CA GLU A 121 7.19 15.62 -1.04
C GLU A 121 6.14 16.19 -0.09
N SER A 122 5.70 15.40 0.88
CA SER A 122 4.71 15.83 1.89
C SER A 122 5.24 16.82 2.91
N THR A 123 6.56 16.91 3.09
CA THR A 123 7.19 17.91 3.98
C THR A 123 7.18 19.31 3.35
N ASN A 124 7.10 19.41 2.01
CA ASN A 124 7.02 20.68 1.28
C ASN A 124 5.59 21.29 1.23
N ILE A 125 4.63 20.70 1.95
CA ILE A 125 3.22 21.11 1.98
C ILE A 125 2.88 21.80 3.32
N GLN A 126 3.89 22.07 4.15
CA GLN A 126 3.79 22.96 5.30
C GLN A 126 4.09 24.40 4.90
#